data_AF-A0A0Q5F6G7-F1
#
_entry.id   AF-A0A0Q5F6G7-F1
#
_cell.length_a   1.000
_cell.length_b   1.000
_cell.length_c   1.000
_cell.angle_alpha   90.00
_cell.angle_beta   90.00
_cell.angle_gamma   90.00
#
_symmetry.space_group_name_H-M   'P 1'
#
loop_
_entity.id
_entity.type
_entity.pdbx_description
1 polymer ?
#
loop_
_entity_poly.entity_id
_entity_poly.type
_entity_poly.pdbx_seq_one_letter_code
_entity_poly.pdbx_strand_id
1 'polypeptide(L)'
;MTNETDAIFDMFGDKSNVRMVAGAYRGLDGLRAVVDFDGGRVPAYFGSAWRPVVNDAVWVQIIDGVAWLMGPTAPLASDGTVVSVAGGLATISTDIGNIVATYNTGATLTAGLPVKLLAHGGYHVVGVKASTPVAPTPDPGGGGGGTVVTQTFTPIDSGSFQSGRWWTGQVVAGDSNQGCWFYDLKMPWTIPASAVGSSLEIYLNPVRISGADPIFTTHAHATKPGGSPGLVGGAPVDVTGAGWYPLPLSFFTALKSGGGSAGVGLNHGGYNIFASIAQDPQCGAIRTTYRY
;
A
#
# COMPACT_ATOMS: atom_id res chain seq x y z
N MET A 1 8.95 15.72 53.40
CA MET A 1 8.96 16.26 52.03
C MET A 1 10.06 15.54 51.29
N THR A 2 9.72 14.58 50.43
CA THR A 2 10.68 13.98 49.50
C THR A 2 11.13 15.09 48.55
N ASN A 3 12.44 15.26 48.37
CA ASN A 3 12.96 16.32 47.52
C ASN A 3 12.59 15.99 46.06
N GLU A 4 12.28 17.00 45.25
CA GLU A 4 11.82 16.84 43.86
C GLU A 4 12.77 15.98 43.00
N THR A 5 14.07 16.04 43.30
CA THR A 5 15.11 15.20 42.69
C THR A 5 14.90 13.71 42.98
N ASP A 6 14.53 13.36 44.21
CA ASP A 6 14.28 11.96 44.61
C ASP A 6 13.03 11.42 43.91
N ALA A 7 11.99 12.26 43.78
CA ALA A 7 10.77 11.88 43.05
C ALA A 7 11.02 11.67 41.55
N ILE A 8 11.89 12.48 40.95
CA ILE A 8 12.31 12.31 39.54
C ILE A 8 13.12 11.01 39.38
N PHE A 9 14.05 10.70 40.29
CA PHE A 9 14.82 9.47 40.22
C PHE A 9 13.95 8.22 40.42
N ASP A 10 12.98 8.25 41.33
CA ASP A 10 12.00 7.16 41.51
C ASP A 10 11.17 6.92 40.23
N MET A 11 10.80 7.99 39.50
CA MET A 11 10.10 7.86 38.21
C MET A 11 10.95 7.22 37.09
N PHE A 12 12.25 7.10 37.27
CA PHE A 12 13.16 6.41 36.34
C PHE A 12 13.63 5.05 36.86
N GLY A 13 13.63 4.82 38.17
CA GLY A 13 14.11 3.58 38.81
C GLY A 13 13.36 2.33 38.38
N ASP A 14 12.06 2.45 38.10
CA ASP A 14 11.19 1.33 37.71
C ASP A 14 11.07 1.12 36.19
N LYS A 15 11.77 1.91 35.38
CA LYS A 15 11.71 1.79 33.91
C LYS A 15 12.82 0.88 33.40
N SER A 16 12.49 0.02 32.44
CA SER A 16 13.50 -0.77 31.74
C SER A 16 14.50 0.14 31.02
N ASN A 17 15.78 -0.16 31.19
CA ASN A 17 16.84 0.49 30.45
C ASN A 17 17.02 -0.22 29.10
N VAL A 18 16.66 0.48 28.04
CA VAL A 18 16.70 -0.05 26.67
C VAL A 18 17.76 0.68 25.88
N ARG A 19 18.72 -0.07 25.33
CA ARG A 19 19.76 0.45 24.43
C ARG A 19 19.81 -0.37 23.16
N MET A 20 20.00 0.28 22.02
CA MET A 20 20.23 -0.38 20.74
C MET A 20 21.68 -0.15 20.31
N VAL A 21 22.40 -1.20 19.94
CA VAL A 21 23.79 -1.12 19.48
C VAL A 21 23.99 -1.95 18.22
N ALA A 22 24.88 -1.49 17.33
CA ALA A 22 25.33 -2.29 16.20
C ALA A 22 26.51 -3.17 16.63
N GLY A 23 26.56 -4.41 16.15
CA GLY A 23 27.66 -5.34 16.39
C GLY A 23 27.92 -6.25 15.20
N ALA A 24 28.96 -7.08 15.30
CA ALA A 24 29.29 -8.08 14.29
C ALA A 24 28.95 -9.49 14.80
N TYR A 25 28.08 -10.22 14.09
CA TYR A 25 27.75 -11.61 14.45
C TYR A 25 28.97 -12.52 14.27
N ARG A 26 29.23 -13.41 15.22
CA ARG A 26 30.40 -14.30 15.24
C ARG A 26 30.06 -15.78 15.25
N GLY A 27 28.78 -16.13 15.38
CA GLY A 27 28.32 -17.52 15.37
C GLY A 27 27.38 -17.84 16.52
N LEU A 28 27.35 -19.11 16.90
CA LEU A 28 26.55 -19.62 18.00
C LEU A 28 27.43 -20.09 19.15
N ASP A 29 26.92 -19.89 20.36
CA ASP A 29 27.34 -20.59 21.56
C ASP A 29 26.10 -21.26 22.17
N GLY A 30 25.97 -22.56 21.94
CA GLY A 30 24.74 -23.31 22.19
C GLY A 30 23.54 -22.72 21.42
N LEU A 31 22.54 -22.24 22.17
CA LEU A 31 21.32 -21.63 21.62
C LEU A 31 21.38 -20.10 21.49
N ARG A 32 22.51 -19.48 21.87
CA ARG A 32 22.67 -18.02 21.84
C ARG A 32 23.52 -17.59 20.66
N ALA A 33 23.18 -16.43 20.11
CA ALA A 33 24.05 -15.72 19.19
C ALA A 33 25.26 -15.18 19.93
N VAL A 34 26.40 -15.11 19.27
CA VAL A 34 27.59 -14.43 19.79
C VAL A 34 27.85 -13.22 18.92
N VAL A 35 27.90 -12.02 19.51
CA VAL A 35 28.05 -10.76 18.78
C VAL A 35 29.19 -9.94 19.40
N ASP A 36 30.07 -9.41 18.56
CA ASP A 36 31.09 -8.47 19.00
C ASP A 36 30.54 -7.03 18.96
N PHE A 37 30.47 -6.36 20.10
CA PHE A 37 30.13 -4.94 20.25
C PHE A 37 30.72 -4.39 21.56
N ASP A 38 30.83 -3.07 21.71
CA ASP A 38 31.45 -2.40 22.87
C ASP A 38 32.85 -2.95 23.23
N GLY A 39 33.61 -3.41 22.24
CA GLY A 39 34.96 -3.95 22.42
C GLY A 39 35.01 -5.37 23.00
N GLY A 40 33.87 -6.03 23.20
CA GLY A 40 33.77 -7.38 23.77
C GLY A 40 32.95 -8.33 22.90
N ARG A 41 33.01 -9.62 23.25
CA ARG A 41 32.21 -10.70 22.67
C ARG A 41 31.07 -11.05 23.61
N VAL A 42 29.83 -10.74 23.22
CA VAL A 42 28.67 -10.82 24.10
C VAL A 42 27.68 -11.88 23.58
N PRO A 43 27.21 -12.81 24.43
CA PRO A 43 26.13 -13.72 24.07
C PRO A 43 24.79 -12.97 24.07
N ALA A 44 24.00 -13.16 23.02
CA ALA A 44 22.69 -12.55 22.85
C ALA A 44 21.61 -13.61 22.53
N TYR A 45 20.40 -13.41 23.00
CA TYR A 45 19.24 -14.21 22.59
C TYR A 45 18.79 -13.83 21.18
N PHE A 46 18.18 -14.75 20.44
CA PHE A 46 17.52 -14.40 19.18
C PHE A 46 16.18 -13.73 19.46
N GLY A 47 16.03 -12.49 19.00
CA GLY A 47 14.74 -11.77 19.00
C GLY A 47 13.89 -12.06 17.77
N SER A 48 14.44 -12.76 16.76
CA SER A 48 13.73 -13.13 15.53
C SER A 48 14.19 -14.51 15.03
N ALA A 49 13.43 -15.08 14.08
CA ALA A 49 13.78 -16.34 13.41
C ALA A 49 14.90 -16.18 12.36
N TRP A 50 15.41 -14.96 12.17
CA TRP A 50 16.48 -14.68 11.23
C TRP A 50 17.84 -15.08 11.83
N ARG A 51 18.65 -15.77 11.02
CA ARG A 51 20.01 -16.19 11.41
C ARG A 51 21.04 -15.48 10.53
N PRO A 52 21.91 -14.61 11.10
CA PRO A 52 22.98 -13.95 10.37
C PRO A 52 24.08 -14.93 9.94
N VAL A 53 24.86 -14.52 8.94
CA VAL A 53 26.14 -15.13 8.58
C VAL A 53 27.25 -14.51 9.43
N VAL A 54 28.30 -15.28 9.71
CA VAL A 54 29.47 -14.79 10.44
C VAL A 54 30.02 -13.53 9.76
N ASN A 55 30.25 -12.49 10.56
CA ASN A 55 30.64 -11.12 10.22
C ASN A 55 29.52 -10.19 9.74
N ASP A 56 28.27 -10.65 9.68
CA ASP A 56 27.16 -9.75 9.40
C ASP A 56 27.04 -8.68 10.47
N ALA A 57 26.79 -7.44 10.04
CA ALA A 57 26.51 -6.33 10.93
C ALA A 57 25.04 -6.42 11.41
N VAL A 58 24.84 -6.54 12.72
CA VAL A 58 23.54 -6.81 13.35
C VAL A 58 23.15 -5.75 14.37
N TRP A 59 21.85 -5.51 14.51
CA TRP A 59 21.29 -4.75 15.63
C TRP A 59 21.11 -5.66 16.85
N VAL A 60 21.61 -5.18 17.99
CA VAL A 60 21.43 -5.80 19.31
C VAL A 60 20.67 -4.84 20.20
N GLN A 61 19.53 -5.28 20.72
CA GLN A 61 18.78 -4.58 21.75
C GLN A 61 19.20 -5.12 23.11
N ILE A 62 19.54 -4.22 24.02
CA ILE A 62 19.91 -4.55 25.40
C ILE A 62 18.79 -4.01 26.28
N ILE A 63 18.12 -4.92 27.00
CA ILE A 63 17.03 -4.61 27.92
C ILE A 63 17.49 -5.07 29.29
N ASP A 64 17.67 -4.14 30.22
CA ASP A 64 18.07 -4.43 31.60
C ASP A 64 19.32 -5.32 31.68
N GLY A 65 20.30 -5.04 30.80
CA GLY A 65 21.56 -5.78 30.69
C GLY A 65 21.50 -7.08 29.86
N VAL A 66 20.32 -7.50 29.40
CA VAL A 66 20.15 -8.70 28.58
C VAL A 66 20.16 -8.34 27.10
N ALA A 67 21.08 -8.94 26.34
CA ALA A 67 21.24 -8.71 24.91
C ALA A 67 20.32 -9.60 24.05
N TRP A 68 19.69 -9.00 23.04
CA TRP A 68 18.79 -9.62 22.07
C TRP A 68 19.23 -9.22 20.66
N LEU A 69 19.56 -10.19 19.81
CA LEU A 69 19.84 -10.00 18.40
C LEU A 69 18.52 -9.79 17.67
N MET A 70 18.34 -8.61 17.08
CA MET A 70 17.07 -8.22 16.46
C MET A 70 17.03 -8.51 14.97
N GLY A 71 18.12 -8.20 14.26
CA GLY A 71 18.15 -8.25 12.80
C GLY A 71 19.42 -7.66 12.21
N PRO A 72 19.52 -7.61 10.87
CA PRO A 72 20.63 -6.97 10.19
C PRO A 72 20.57 -5.44 10.34
N THR A 73 21.72 -4.78 10.27
CA THR A 73 21.80 -3.30 10.31
C THR A 73 21.42 -2.65 8.99
N ALA A 74 21.52 -3.39 7.88
CA ALA A 74 21.08 -2.99 6.56
C ALA A 74 19.97 -3.95 6.08
N PRO A 75 19.00 -3.46 5.28
CA PRO A 75 18.04 -4.34 4.64
C PRO A 75 18.78 -5.37 3.77
N LEU A 76 18.36 -6.63 3.85
CA LEU A 76 18.86 -7.69 2.98
C LEU A 76 18.12 -7.62 1.63
N ALA A 77 18.79 -8.06 0.56
CA ALA A 77 18.17 -8.07 -0.76
C ALA A 77 16.94 -8.97 -0.76
N SER A 78 15.77 -8.41 -1.05
CA SER A 78 14.52 -9.17 -1.11
C SER A 78 14.12 -9.54 -2.54
N ASP A 79 14.80 -8.99 -3.54
CA ASP A 79 14.53 -9.15 -4.96
C ASP A 79 15.85 -9.10 -5.75
N GLY A 80 15.86 -9.67 -6.96
CA GLY A 80 17.01 -9.56 -7.85
C GLY A 80 16.74 -10.16 -9.24
N THR A 81 17.79 -10.20 -10.08
CA THR A 81 17.73 -10.79 -11.42
C THR A 81 18.77 -11.89 -11.56
N VAL A 82 18.37 -13.05 -12.08
CA VAL A 82 19.28 -14.17 -12.33
C VAL A 82 20.36 -13.77 -13.34
N VAL A 83 21.63 -13.94 -12.99
CA VAL A 83 22.80 -13.70 -13.85
C VAL A 83 23.26 -15.02 -14.46
N SER A 84 23.35 -16.07 -13.66
CA SER A 84 23.77 -17.41 -14.09
C SER A 84 23.20 -18.48 -13.15
N VAL A 85 23.14 -19.72 -13.64
CA VAL A 85 22.63 -20.88 -12.89
C VAL A 85 23.59 -22.05 -13.11
N ALA A 86 24.07 -22.66 -12.02
CA ALA A 86 24.96 -23.81 -12.06
C ALA A 86 24.83 -24.63 -10.76
N GLY A 87 24.73 -25.95 -10.88
CA GLY A 87 24.84 -26.88 -9.74
C GLY A 87 23.82 -26.67 -8.61
N GLY A 88 22.58 -26.26 -8.91
CA GLY A 88 21.57 -25.98 -7.89
C GLY A 88 21.71 -24.62 -7.21
N LEU A 89 22.61 -23.76 -7.71
CA LEU A 89 22.83 -22.39 -7.26
C LEU A 89 22.57 -21.42 -8.41
N ALA A 90 22.08 -20.23 -8.08
CA ALA A 90 21.90 -19.13 -9.00
C ALA A 90 22.67 -17.90 -8.50
N THR A 91 23.48 -17.28 -9.37
CA THR A 91 24.04 -15.96 -9.11
C THR A 91 22.97 -14.93 -9.44
N ILE A 92 22.63 -14.08 -8.48
CA ILE A 92 21.56 -13.08 -8.59
C ILE A 92 22.17 -11.70 -8.44
N SER A 93 21.91 -10.81 -9.39
CA SER A 93 22.21 -9.39 -9.29
C SER A 93 21.14 -8.70 -8.45
N THR A 94 21.57 -8.02 -7.39
CA THR A 94 20.73 -7.26 -6.46
C THR A 94 21.25 -5.82 -6.31
N ASP A 95 20.54 -4.99 -5.56
CA ASP A 95 20.95 -3.61 -5.22
C ASP A 95 22.18 -3.55 -4.31
N ILE A 96 22.47 -4.61 -3.56
CA ILE A 96 23.66 -4.76 -2.73
C ILE A 96 24.80 -5.52 -3.44
N GLY A 97 24.67 -5.76 -4.74
CA GLY A 97 25.64 -6.48 -5.57
C GLY A 97 25.20 -7.91 -5.92
N ASN A 98 26.16 -8.73 -6.33
CA ASN A 98 25.88 -10.11 -6.72
C ASN A 98 25.87 -11.03 -5.50
N ILE A 99 24.79 -11.80 -5.35
CA ILE A 99 24.67 -12.83 -4.31
C ILE A 99 24.52 -14.21 -4.95
N VAL A 100 24.78 -15.26 -4.17
CA VAL A 100 24.51 -16.64 -4.57
C VAL A 100 23.32 -17.15 -3.77
N ALA A 101 22.30 -17.63 -4.48
CA ALA A 101 21.09 -18.16 -3.89
C ALA A 101 20.89 -19.63 -4.27
N THR A 102 20.38 -20.42 -3.32
CA THR A 102 19.84 -21.75 -3.62
C THR A 102 18.45 -21.62 -4.23
N TYR A 103 17.94 -22.68 -4.86
CA TYR A 103 16.57 -22.73 -5.37
C TYR A 103 16.01 -24.16 -5.29
N ASN A 104 14.68 -24.30 -5.34
CA ASN A 104 14.03 -25.61 -5.22
C ASN A 104 14.42 -26.54 -6.37
N THR A 105 14.71 -27.81 -6.05
CA THR A 105 14.94 -28.85 -7.06
C THR A 105 13.76 -28.93 -8.02
N GLY A 106 14.04 -28.86 -9.33
CA GLY A 106 13.01 -28.83 -10.38
C GLY A 106 12.57 -27.43 -10.81
N ALA A 107 12.95 -26.37 -10.08
CA ALA A 107 12.75 -25.00 -10.57
C ALA A 107 13.69 -24.72 -11.75
N THR A 108 13.13 -24.19 -12.84
CA THR A 108 13.89 -23.79 -14.02
C THR A 108 14.19 -22.30 -13.94
N LEU A 109 15.44 -21.97 -13.61
CA LEU A 109 15.94 -20.59 -13.62
C LEU A 109 16.82 -20.38 -14.85
N THR A 110 16.71 -19.21 -15.49
CA THR A 110 17.56 -18.79 -16.61
C THR A 110 17.99 -17.34 -16.41
N ALA A 111 19.10 -16.95 -17.02
CA ALA A 111 19.62 -15.59 -16.93
C ALA A 111 18.57 -14.57 -17.42
N GLY A 112 18.47 -13.44 -16.71
CA GLY A 112 17.50 -12.38 -16.98
C GLY A 112 16.17 -12.50 -16.23
N LEU A 113 15.89 -13.63 -15.56
CA LEU A 113 14.64 -13.78 -14.80
C LEU A 113 14.65 -12.93 -13.51
N PRO A 114 13.61 -12.09 -13.26
CA PRO A 114 13.44 -11.46 -11.97
C PRO A 114 12.98 -12.50 -10.95
N VAL A 115 13.52 -12.45 -9.74
CA VAL A 115 13.26 -13.44 -8.68
C VAL A 115 12.99 -12.77 -7.34
N LYS A 116 12.18 -13.44 -6.51
CA LYS A 116 11.96 -13.06 -5.11
C LYS A 116 12.92 -13.87 -4.23
N LEU A 117 13.57 -13.19 -3.31
CA LEU A 117 14.57 -13.79 -2.43
C LEU A 117 14.05 -13.88 -0.99
N LEU A 118 14.39 -14.98 -0.33
CA LEU A 118 14.32 -15.15 1.11
C LEU A 118 15.75 -15.16 1.66
N ALA A 119 16.05 -14.28 2.61
CA ALA A 119 17.39 -14.07 3.14
C ALA A 119 17.52 -14.58 4.60
N HIS A 120 17.06 -15.82 4.87
CA HIS A 120 17.09 -16.44 6.20
C HIS A 120 18.13 -17.57 6.25
N GLY A 121 19.31 -17.30 6.84
CA GLY A 121 20.39 -18.29 6.94
C GLY A 121 21.12 -18.56 5.61
N GLY A 122 20.92 -17.67 4.63
CA GLY A 122 21.39 -17.79 3.25
C GLY A 122 20.32 -17.26 2.29
N TYR A 123 20.71 -16.91 1.07
CA TYR A 123 19.74 -16.51 0.05
C TYR A 123 19.11 -17.75 -0.59
N HIS A 124 17.78 -17.73 -0.71
CA HIS A 124 17.00 -18.73 -1.43
C HIS A 124 16.03 -18.05 -2.38
N VAL A 125 15.94 -18.54 -3.62
CA VAL A 125 14.94 -18.10 -4.59
C VAL A 125 13.60 -18.75 -4.24
N VAL A 126 12.68 -17.94 -3.72
CA VAL A 126 11.32 -18.40 -3.38
C VAL A 126 10.49 -18.64 -4.63
N GLY A 127 10.76 -17.86 -5.67
CA GLY A 127 10.10 -17.99 -6.95
C GLY A 127 10.62 -16.98 -7.96
N VAL A 128 10.39 -17.30 -9.23
CA VAL A 128 10.49 -16.32 -10.31
C VAL A 128 9.37 -15.32 -10.09
N LYS A 129 9.71 -14.04 -10.00
CA LYS A 129 8.71 -12.99 -10.03
C LYS A 129 8.06 -13.07 -11.39
N ALA A 130 6.74 -13.08 -11.44
CA ALA A 130 6.07 -12.85 -12.69
C ALA A 130 6.65 -11.55 -13.27
N SER A 131 7.26 -11.62 -14.46
CA SER A 131 7.78 -10.46 -15.19
C SER A 131 6.65 -9.56 -15.72
N THR A 132 5.43 -9.82 -15.24
CA THR A 132 4.17 -9.26 -15.67
C THR A 132 3.22 -9.43 -14.47
N PRO A 133 2.48 -8.40 -14.02
CA PRO A 133 1.15 -8.66 -13.44
C PRO A 133 0.42 -9.63 -14.38
N VAL A 134 -0.47 -10.50 -13.90
CA VAL A 134 -1.38 -11.24 -14.80
C VAL A 134 -1.85 -10.23 -15.85
N ALA A 135 -1.42 -10.43 -17.10
CA ALA A 135 -1.77 -9.49 -18.14
C ALA A 135 -3.29 -9.47 -18.17
N PRO A 136 -3.95 -8.30 -18.01
CA PRO A 136 -5.36 -8.24 -18.33
C PRO A 136 -5.51 -8.83 -19.73
N THR A 137 -6.54 -9.65 -19.92
CA THR A 137 -6.89 -10.30 -21.20
C THR A 137 -6.50 -9.42 -22.38
N PRO A 138 -5.73 -9.93 -23.38
CA PRO A 138 -5.18 -9.11 -24.46
C PRO A 138 -6.23 -8.14 -25.02
N ASP A 139 -5.97 -6.85 -24.85
CA ASP A 139 -6.75 -5.79 -25.46
C ASP A 139 -6.51 -5.87 -26.99
N PRO A 140 -7.55 -5.88 -27.85
CA PRO A 140 -7.36 -5.88 -29.29
C PRO A 140 -6.91 -4.47 -29.73
N GLY A 141 -5.62 -4.16 -29.62
CA GLY A 141 -5.08 -2.89 -30.15
C GLY A 141 -3.68 -2.55 -29.62
N GLY A 142 -2.70 -2.49 -30.52
CA GLY A 142 -1.27 -2.35 -30.18
C GLY A 142 -0.69 -0.94 -30.18
N GLY A 143 0.57 -0.85 -29.71
CA GLY A 143 1.57 0.16 -30.11
C GLY A 143 1.93 1.25 -29.08
N GLY A 144 3.22 1.32 -28.70
CA GLY A 144 3.91 2.58 -28.35
C GLY A 144 4.15 2.86 -26.86
N GLY A 145 5.40 3.20 -26.51
CA GLY A 145 5.86 3.59 -25.16
C GLY A 145 5.25 4.91 -24.65
N GLY A 146 4.00 4.86 -24.21
CA GLY A 146 3.30 5.98 -23.60
C GLY A 146 3.86 6.38 -22.22
N THR A 147 3.75 7.66 -21.90
CA THR A 147 4.18 8.21 -20.61
C THR A 147 3.19 7.80 -19.53
N VAL A 148 3.67 7.26 -18.41
CA VAL A 148 2.82 6.97 -17.25
C VAL A 148 2.63 8.24 -16.45
N VAL A 149 1.37 8.63 -16.24
CA VAL A 149 0.98 9.82 -15.48
C VAL A 149 0.07 9.40 -14.33
N THR A 150 0.36 9.92 -13.13
CA THR A 150 -0.53 9.82 -11.96
C THR A 150 -1.07 11.20 -11.64
N GLN A 151 -2.39 11.31 -11.49
CA GLN A 151 -3.06 12.57 -11.23
C GLN A 151 -4.20 12.41 -10.24
N THR A 152 -4.45 13.46 -9.46
CA THR A 152 -5.55 13.53 -8.50
C THR A 152 -6.52 14.64 -8.88
N PHE A 153 -7.81 14.33 -8.85
CA PHE A 153 -8.92 15.24 -9.13
C PHE A 153 -9.78 15.38 -7.87
N THR A 154 -9.82 16.59 -7.31
CA THR A 154 -10.69 16.88 -6.17
C THR A 154 -12.10 17.25 -6.63
N PRO A 155 -13.15 16.79 -5.91
CA PRO A 155 -14.51 17.19 -6.20
C PRO A 155 -14.70 18.69 -5.93
N ILE A 156 -15.58 19.31 -6.72
CA ILE A 156 -15.99 20.71 -6.57
C ILE A 156 -17.28 20.86 -5.76
N ASP A 157 -18.07 19.78 -5.65
CA ASP A 157 -19.29 19.73 -4.87
C ASP A 157 -19.58 18.29 -4.42
N SER A 158 -20.37 18.14 -3.36
CA SER A 158 -20.90 16.88 -2.88
C SER A 158 -22.30 17.03 -2.32
N GLY A 159 -23.03 15.92 -2.19
CA GLY A 159 -24.28 15.90 -1.44
C GLY A 159 -25.06 14.62 -1.58
N SER A 160 -26.24 14.59 -0.96
CA SER A 160 -27.20 13.49 -1.11
C SER A 160 -28.57 14.01 -1.53
N PHE A 161 -29.13 13.33 -2.53
CA PHE A 161 -30.47 13.57 -3.06
C PHE A 161 -31.47 12.59 -2.46
N GLN A 162 -32.61 13.10 -1.99
CA GLN A 162 -33.74 12.31 -1.48
C GLN A 162 -35.03 13.11 -1.64
N SER A 163 -36.13 12.44 -1.96
CA SER A 163 -37.49 13.02 -1.98
C SER A 163 -37.58 14.34 -2.76
N GLY A 164 -36.94 14.40 -3.93
CA GLY A 164 -37.05 15.56 -4.84
C GLY A 164 -36.09 16.70 -4.55
N ARG A 165 -35.18 16.59 -3.56
CA ARG A 165 -34.21 17.66 -3.24
C ARG A 165 -32.86 17.14 -2.76
N TRP A 166 -31.85 17.98 -2.91
CA TRP A 166 -30.59 17.85 -2.19
C TRP A 166 -30.78 18.33 -0.76
N TRP A 167 -30.48 17.50 0.23
CA TRP A 167 -30.82 17.81 1.63
C TRP A 167 -29.61 17.88 2.56
N THR A 168 -28.45 17.38 2.13
CA THR A 168 -27.18 17.50 2.86
C THR A 168 -26.01 17.58 1.90
N GLY A 169 -24.91 18.19 2.34
CA GLY A 169 -23.63 18.17 1.64
C GLY A 169 -22.85 16.87 1.85
N GLN A 170 -23.22 16.06 2.85
CA GLN A 170 -22.63 14.74 3.06
C GLN A 170 -23.06 13.76 1.97
N VAL A 171 -22.24 12.74 1.71
CA VAL A 171 -22.52 11.73 0.71
C VAL A 171 -23.02 10.48 1.42
N VAL A 172 -24.29 10.14 1.22
CA VAL A 172 -24.99 9.06 1.92
C VAL A 172 -25.25 7.92 0.93
N ALA A 173 -24.74 6.74 1.24
CA ALA A 173 -25.14 5.48 0.62
C ALA A 173 -26.22 4.83 1.48
N GLY A 174 -27.49 4.92 1.06
CA GLY A 174 -28.60 4.28 1.76
C GLY A 174 -29.79 4.09 0.83
N ASP A 175 -30.79 3.32 1.26
CA ASP A 175 -31.83 2.81 0.34
C ASP A 175 -32.73 3.87 -0.28
N SER A 176 -32.81 5.04 0.33
CA SER A 176 -33.58 6.18 -0.17
C SER A 176 -32.72 7.40 -0.49
N ASN A 177 -31.39 7.24 -0.53
CA ASN A 177 -30.45 8.31 -0.76
C ASN A 177 -29.53 8.02 -1.93
N GLN A 178 -29.32 9.04 -2.76
CA GLN A 178 -28.30 9.03 -3.81
C GLN A 178 -27.22 10.04 -3.44
N GLY A 179 -26.12 9.55 -2.88
CA GLY A 179 -24.94 10.36 -2.59
C GLY A 179 -24.11 10.60 -3.87
N CYS A 180 -23.56 11.79 -4.07
CA CYS A 180 -22.74 12.12 -5.24
C CYS A 180 -21.56 13.04 -4.91
N TRP A 181 -20.47 12.86 -5.65
CA TRP A 181 -19.34 13.78 -5.79
C TRP A 181 -19.24 14.27 -7.23
N PHE A 182 -19.04 15.58 -7.40
CA PHE A 182 -19.02 16.27 -8.69
C PHE A 182 -17.63 16.82 -8.99
N TYR A 183 -17.10 16.62 -10.20
CA TYR A 183 -15.71 16.98 -10.55
C TYR A 183 -15.61 18.00 -11.69
N ASP A 184 -16.73 18.63 -12.06
CA ASP A 184 -16.84 19.43 -13.28
C ASP A 184 -16.46 18.58 -14.51
N LEU A 185 -15.84 19.20 -15.52
CA LEU A 185 -15.27 18.54 -16.69
C LEU A 185 -13.74 18.37 -16.60
N LYS A 186 -13.16 18.45 -15.40
CA LYS A 186 -11.69 18.40 -15.21
C LYS A 186 -11.07 17.11 -15.76
N MET A 187 -11.66 15.95 -15.47
CA MET A 187 -11.13 14.67 -15.94
C MET A 187 -11.15 14.52 -17.47
N PRO A 188 -12.28 14.71 -18.17
CA PRO A 188 -12.30 14.59 -19.63
C PRO A 188 -11.48 15.66 -20.36
N TRP A 189 -11.23 16.82 -19.74
CA TRP A 189 -10.37 17.86 -20.33
C TRP A 189 -8.88 17.65 -20.09
N THR A 190 -8.51 16.90 -19.04
CA THR A 190 -7.11 16.73 -18.66
C THR A 190 -6.53 15.42 -19.13
N ILE A 191 -7.33 14.35 -19.14
CA ILE A 191 -6.89 13.02 -19.50
C ILE A 191 -7.06 12.85 -21.02
N PRO A 192 -5.98 12.62 -21.80
CA PRO A 192 -6.07 12.47 -23.24
C PRO A 192 -7.03 11.35 -23.64
N ALA A 193 -7.79 11.53 -24.73
CA ALA A 193 -8.75 10.54 -25.19
C ALA A 193 -8.12 9.15 -25.46
N SER A 194 -6.86 9.10 -25.89
CA SER A 194 -6.09 7.87 -26.11
C SER A 194 -5.60 7.20 -24.82
N ALA A 195 -5.71 7.85 -23.66
CA ALA A 195 -5.14 7.35 -22.43
C ALA A 195 -5.76 6.02 -21.98
N VAL A 196 -4.93 5.09 -21.53
CA VAL A 196 -5.37 3.81 -20.97
C VAL A 196 -5.11 3.81 -19.47
N GLY A 197 -6.18 3.67 -18.67
CA GLY A 197 -6.10 3.67 -17.21
C GLY A 197 -5.49 2.37 -16.67
N SER A 198 -4.57 2.49 -15.73
CA SER A 198 -3.98 1.37 -14.98
C SER A 198 -4.47 1.30 -13.54
N SER A 199 -4.91 2.42 -12.95
CA SER A 199 -5.55 2.45 -11.64
C SER A 199 -6.57 3.58 -11.53
N LEU A 200 -7.57 3.36 -10.68
CA LEU A 200 -8.53 4.37 -10.23
C LEU A 200 -8.84 4.11 -8.75
N GLU A 201 -8.68 5.13 -7.93
CA GLU A 201 -8.97 5.09 -6.51
C GLU A 201 -9.77 6.33 -6.12
N ILE A 202 -10.61 6.20 -5.09
CA ILE A 202 -11.31 7.32 -4.46
C ILE A 202 -10.90 7.44 -3.00
N TYR A 203 -10.62 8.66 -2.55
CA TYR A 203 -10.38 8.92 -1.15
C TYR A 203 -11.70 9.08 -0.41
N LEU A 204 -11.91 8.31 0.66
CA LEU A 204 -13.12 8.35 1.47
C LEU A 204 -12.77 8.72 2.90
N ASN A 205 -13.61 9.53 3.52
CA ASN A 205 -13.56 9.84 4.94
C ASN A 205 -14.94 9.55 5.55
N PRO A 206 -15.15 8.34 6.10
CA PRO A 206 -16.45 7.96 6.62
C PRO A 206 -16.76 8.65 7.94
N VAL A 207 -17.93 9.28 8.00
CA VAL A 207 -18.55 9.76 9.25
C VAL A 207 -19.28 8.61 9.94
N ARG A 208 -19.81 7.66 9.14
CA ARG A 208 -20.47 6.45 9.62
C ARG A 208 -20.32 5.34 8.60
N ILE A 209 -19.92 4.15 9.06
CA ILE A 209 -20.04 2.90 8.30
C ILE A 209 -21.05 1.99 9.00
N SER A 210 -21.99 1.45 8.24
CA SER A 210 -23.07 0.59 8.76
C SER A 210 -23.64 -0.27 7.63
N GLY A 211 -24.17 -1.45 7.98
CA GLY A 211 -24.87 -2.32 7.03
C GLY A 211 -23.97 -2.90 5.93
N ALA A 212 -24.52 -3.00 4.70
CA ALA A 212 -23.81 -3.49 3.53
C ALA A 212 -22.85 -2.45 2.93
N ASP A 213 -21.91 -2.92 2.12
CA ASP A 213 -20.94 -2.09 1.41
C ASP A 213 -21.63 -1.03 0.53
N PRO A 214 -21.10 0.22 0.50
CA PRO A 214 -21.55 1.24 -0.45
C PRO A 214 -21.36 0.77 -1.90
N ILE A 215 -22.42 0.90 -2.71
CA ILE A 215 -22.35 0.56 -4.13
C ILE A 215 -22.00 1.83 -4.92
N PHE A 216 -20.78 1.89 -5.40
CA PHE A 216 -20.28 2.99 -6.22
C PHE A 216 -20.83 2.90 -7.63
N THR A 217 -21.15 4.06 -8.20
CA THR A 217 -21.70 4.26 -9.55
C THR A 217 -21.05 5.49 -10.20
N THR A 218 -21.34 5.71 -11.47
CA THR A 218 -21.00 6.96 -12.18
C THR A 218 -22.26 7.74 -12.54
N HIS A 219 -22.13 9.05 -12.79
CA HIS A 219 -23.24 9.88 -13.24
C HIS A 219 -22.79 10.96 -14.23
N ALA A 220 -23.70 11.43 -15.09
CA ALA A 220 -23.38 12.36 -16.18
C ALA A 220 -23.16 13.83 -15.76
N HIS A 221 -23.52 14.18 -14.52
CA HIS A 221 -23.54 15.58 -14.10
C HIS A 221 -22.17 16.11 -13.66
N ALA A 222 -21.72 17.19 -14.32
CA ALA A 222 -20.49 17.92 -13.96
C ALA A 222 -20.66 18.73 -12.66
N THR A 223 -21.87 19.22 -12.40
CA THR A 223 -22.28 19.95 -11.20
C THR A 223 -23.59 19.39 -10.66
N LYS A 224 -23.93 19.73 -9.42
CA LYS A 224 -25.14 19.27 -8.74
C LYS A 224 -26.41 19.64 -9.54
N PRO A 225 -27.17 18.68 -10.09
CA PRO A 225 -28.38 18.97 -10.86
C PRO A 225 -29.54 19.42 -9.97
N GLY A 226 -30.57 20.06 -10.54
CA GLY A 226 -31.78 20.42 -9.79
C GLY A 226 -32.67 19.23 -9.38
N GLY A 227 -32.42 18.03 -9.93
CA GLY A 227 -33.21 16.81 -9.70
C GLY A 227 -32.36 15.60 -9.32
N SER A 228 -32.97 14.42 -9.39
CA SER A 228 -32.29 13.15 -9.08
C SER A 228 -31.16 12.89 -10.09
N PRO A 229 -29.95 12.54 -9.62
CA PRO A 229 -28.86 12.14 -10.50
C PRO A 229 -29.15 10.78 -11.14
N GLY A 230 -29.00 10.68 -12.46
CA GLY A 230 -29.00 9.40 -13.16
C GLY A 230 -27.71 8.64 -12.88
N LEU A 231 -27.79 7.55 -12.10
CA LEU A 231 -26.65 6.71 -11.72
C LEU A 231 -26.52 5.51 -12.66
N VAL A 232 -25.29 5.19 -13.06
CA VAL A 232 -24.98 4.11 -14.01
C VAL A 232 -23.88 3.20 -13.45
N GLY A 233 -24.05 1.90 -13.66
CA GLY A 233 -23.15 0.87 -13.15
C GLY A 233 -23.41 0.53 -11.69
N GLY A 234 -22.42 -0.07 -11.05
CA GLY A 234 -22.54 -0.52 -9.66
C GLY A 234 -21.38 -1.44 -9.29
N ALA A 235 -20.59 -1.07 -8.30
CA ALA A 235 -19.60 -1.95 -7.69
C ALA A 235 -19.58 -1.74 -6.17
N PRO A 236 -19.77 -2.79 -5.37
CA PRO A 236 -19.59 -2.69 -3.93
C PRO A 236 -18.11 -2.45 -3.62
N VAL A 237 -17.85 -1.61 -2.63
CA VAL A 237 -16.50 -1.35 -2.11
C VAL A 237 -16.54 -1.52 -0.60
N ASP A 238 -15.72 -2.43 -0.08
CA ASP A 238 -15.57 -2.64 1.36
C ASP A 238 -14.81 -1.44 1.97
N VAL A 239 -15.55 -0.59 2.69
CA VAL A 239 -15.02 0.62 3.32
C VAL A 239 -14.92 0.42 4.83
N THR A 240 -13.69 0.31 5.32
CA THR A 240 -13.41 0.04 6.74
C THR A 240 -12.90 1.26 7.52
N GLY A 241 -12.59 2.37 6.85
CA GLY A 241 -12.01 3.56 7.47
C GLY A 241 -11.77 4.70 6.48
N ALA A 242 -11.00 5.69 6.90
CA ALA A 242 -10.57 6.77 6.01
C ALA A 242 -9.36 6.32 5.17
N GLY A 243 -9.37 6.60 3.87
CA GLY A 243 -8.27 6.18 2.99
C GLY A 243 -8.62 6.15 1.51
N TRP A 244 -7.69 5.65 0.71
CA TRP A 244 -7.86 5.43 -0.72
C TRP A 244 -8.43 4.03 -0.97
N TYR A 245 -9.53 3.97 -1.71
CA TYR A 245 -10.22 2.73 -2.05
C TYR A 245 -10.24 2.53 -3.57
N PRO A 246 -9.94 1.32 -4.07
CA PRO A 246 -9.94 1.06 -5.50
C PRO A 246 -11.38 1.13 -6.06
N LEU A 247 -11.51 1.72 -7.25
CA LEU A 247 -12.73 1.71 -8.05
C LEU A 247 -12.50 0.90 -9.34
N PRO A 248 -13.57 0.35 -9.95
CA PRO A 248 -13.46 -0.34 -11.23
C PRO A 248 -12.84 0.54 -12.33
N LEU A 249 -11.93 0.00 -13.14
CA LEU A 249 -11.34 0.73 -14.28
C LEU A 249 -12.36 1.12 -15.36
N SER A 250 -13.55 0.50 -15.38
CA SER A 250 -14.67 0.95 -16.21
C SER A 250 -15.10 2.38 -15.86
N PHE A 251 -14.94 2.81 -14.61
CA PHE A 251 -15.26 4.17 -14.19
C PHE A 251 -14.25 5.16 -14.75
N PHE A 252 -12.96 4.78 -14.83
CA PHE A 252 -11.94 5.62 -15.46
C PHE A 252 -12.30 5.90 -16.91
N THR A 253 -12.68 4.84 -17.65
CA THR A 253 -13.07 4.95 -19.06
C THR A 253 -14.29 5.86 -19.22
N ALA A 254 -15.30 5.70 -18.35
CA ALA A 254 -16.50 6.52 -18.37
C ALA A 254 -16.18 8.00 -18.08
N LEU A 255 -15.48 8.28 -16.98
CA LEU A 255 -15.13 9.64 -16.53
C LEU A 255 -14.21 10.37 -17.51
N LYS A 256 -13.25 9.66 -18.13
CA LYS A 256 -12.38 10.21 -19.18
C LYS A 256 -13.17 10.59 -20.43
N SER A 257 -14.16 9.79 -20.82
CA SER A 257 -14.90 10.01 -22.06
C SER A 257 -15.79 11.27 -22.04
N GLY A 258 -16.23 11.71 -20.85
CA GLY A 258 -17.08 12.88 -20.64
C GLY A 258 -18.52 12.79 -21.19
N GLY A 259 -18.77 11.97 -22.22
CA GLY A 259 -20.05 11.82 -22.93
C GLY A 259 -21.17 11.08 -22.21
N GLY A 260 -21.24 11.19 -20.88
CA GLY A 260 -22.24 10.49 -20.06
C GLY A 260 -21.80 10.19 -18.63
N SER A 261 -20.56 10.55 -18.25
CA SER A 261 -20.06 10.40 -16.89
C SER A 261 -19.07 11.52 -16.55
N ALA A 262 -19.40 12.31 -15.53
CA ALA A 262 -18.62 13.45 -15.03
C ALA A 262 -18.48 13.42 -13.49
N GLY A 263 -19.05 12.42 -12.82
CA GLY A 263 -18.82 12.19 -11.40
C GLY A 263 -19.17 10.80 -10.92
N VAL A 264 -19.02 10.64 -9.61
CA VAL A 264 -19.14 9.37 -8.90
C VAL A 264 -20.28 9.48 -7.91
N GLY A 265 -21.18 8.49 -7.94
CA GLY A 265 -22.33 8.42 -7.07
C GLY A 265 -22.36 7.15 -6.25
N LEU A 266 -23.26 7.10 -5.28
CA LEU A 266 -23.58 5.94 -4.47
C LEU A 266 -25.04 5.59 -4.66
N ASN A 267 -25.31 4.31 -4.94
CA ASN A 267 -26.65 3.78 -5.13
C ASN A 267 -26.87 2.59 -4.19
N HIS A 268 -27.37 2.85 -2.98
CA HIS A 268 -27.48 1.88 -1.87
C HIS A 268 -26.16 1.55 -1.16
N GLY A 269 -26.29 0.78 -0.07
CA GLY A 269 -25.18 0.24 0.73
C GLY A 269 -25.27 0.66 2.19
N GLY A 270 -26.16 0.02 2.94
CA GLY A 270 -26.03 -0.09 4.41
C GLY A 270 -26.25 1.14 5.29
N TYR A 271 -26.51 2.33 4.72
CA TYR A 271 -26.54 3.61 5.44
C TYR A 271 -25.13 4.08 5.87
N ASN A 272 -24.20 4.03 4.91
CA ASN A 272 -22.87 4.62 5.03
C ASN A 272 -22.94 6.14 4.75
N ILE A 273 -22.22 6.93 5.53
CA ILE A 273 -22.17 8.39 5.41
C ILE A 273 -20.72 8.83 5.32
N PHE A 274 -20.39 9.58 4.28
CA PHE A 274 -19.08 10.16 4.04
C PHE A 274 -19.10 11.67 4.26
N ALA A 275 -17.97 12.21 4.71
CA ALA A 275 -17.79 13.63 4.94
C ALA A 275 -18.16 14.44 3.69
N SER A 276 -18.77 15.60 3.89
CA SER A 276 -18.94 16.57 2.80
C SER A 276 -17.59 17.18 2.41
N ILE A 277 -17.51 17.78 1.22
CA ILE A 277 -16.29 18.52 0.82
C ILE A 277 -15.98 19.73 1.72
N ALA A 278 -16.98 20.24 2.45
CA ALA A 278 -16.79 21.30 3.43
C ALA A 278 -16.21 20.79 4.77
N GLN A 279 -16.46 19.52 5.09
CA GLN A 279 -15.88 18.85 6.28
C GLN A 279 -14.48 18.31 5.98
N ASP A 280 -14.29 17.74 4.79
CA ASP A 280 -13.00 17.25 4.29
C ASP A 280 -12.92 17.48 2.77
N PRO A 281 -12.15 18.49 2.30
CA PRO A 281 -12.00 18.79 0.88
C PRO A 281 -11.40 17.65 0.05
N GLN A 282 -10.78 16.64 0.68
CA GLN A 282 -10.23 15.47 0.02
C GLN A 282 -11.27 14.34 -0.12
N CYS A 283 -12.35 14.36 0.66
CA CYS A 283 -13.38 13.32 0.58
C CYS A 283 -14.03 13.32 -0.81
N GLY A 284 -13.94 12.17 -1.49
CA GLY A 284 -14.33 11.99 -2.87
C GLY A 284 -13.24 12.29 -3.89
N ALA A 285 -12.02 12.67 -3.50
CA ALA A 285 -10.94 12.88 -4.49
C ALA A 285 -10.66 11.60 -5.26
N ILE A 286 -10.49 11.71 -6.58
CA ILE A 286 -10.14 10.58 -7.46
C ILE A 286 -8.66 10.63 -7.77
N ARG A 287 -7.93 9.55 -7.51
CA ARG A 287 -6.56 9.35 -7.96
C ARG A 287 -6.55 8.33 -9.09
N THR A 288 -5.89 8.65 -10.18
CA THR A 288 -5.77 7.77 -11.32
C THR A 288 -4.35 7.73 -11.84
N THR A 289 -3.92 6.54 -12.26
CA THR A 289 -2.71 6.34 -13.05
C THR A 289 -3.13 5.85 -14.44
N TYR A 290 -2.55 6.45 -15.48
CA TYR A 290 -2.82 6.10 -16.87
C TYR A 290 -1.59 6.30 -17.75
N ARG A 291 -1.60 5.69 -18.94
CA ARG A 291 -0.56 5.85 -19.98
C ARG A 291 -1.15 6.48 -21.24
N TYR A 292 -0.41 7.34 -21.94
CA TYR A 292 -0.78 7.91 -23.23
C TYR A 292 0.43 8.35 -24.06
#